data_AF-N1WFL3-F1
#
_entry.id   AF-N1WFL3-F1
#
_cell.length_a   1.000
_cell.length_b   1.000
_cell.length_c   1.000
_cell.angle_alpha   90.00
_cell.angle_beta   90.00
_cell.angle_gamma   90.00
#
_symmetry.space_group_name_H-M   'P 1'
#
loop_
_entity.id
_entity.type
_entity.pdbx_description
1 polymer ?
#
loop_
_entity_poly.entity_id
_entity_poly.type
_entity_poly.pdbx_seq_one_letter_code
_entity_poly.pdbx_strand_id
1 'polypeptide(L)'
;MRRLEEVKLEFEKGRISFYSRVSISYAVFGMAKTTLKDKTKSERKKNVPGSEPIETFKLGKTTVTILGTAHISQKSINEVQRIIREEKPDTVCVELCNSRMRSVQDSEHWNKLDIFKVFKERKMYLLLSSLILSAFQKKLGKGSIRPGDEMRMAIGEGEKIGAKIVPIDREVSTTLKRAWWNIGIFSRLFLLSALLTSLFVKEDISEEKIEEMKSEDVLKDLFSQLPKRYESIKNVIIDERDSYLAQKIRESAKEGKKVFAVVGAGHLQGIMNHVREEKNISDLDLLPRKTTLDRWKGFLVPGIFLGLILTVFYFGGKQQGQEFILRWILVKGGLAALGAIVSLAHPLSVVLAFFAAPIGNFNPIVKPGWIAALCESWLRKPLVEDFEKIAQDSEHWKGYWKNNVIRIFLVFMLPQIGSSIGTFIVTADLFRVLKGLM
;
A
#
# COMPACT_ATOMS: atom_id res chain seq x y z
N MET A 1 13.77 -53.31 -7.74
CA MET A 1 12.64 -54.18 -7.37
C MET A 1 12.74 -54.62 -5.90
N ARG A 2 13.70 -55.46 -5.46
CA ARG A 2 13.84 -55.87 -4.04
C ARG A 2 13.91 -54.72 -3.02
N ARG A 3 14.63 -53.64 -3.34
CA ARG A 3 14.74 -52.44 -2.49
C ARG A 3 13.44 -51.64 -2.34
N LEU A 4 12.49 -51.82 -3.25
CA LEU A 4 11.17 -51.15 -3.21
C LEU A 4 10.17 -51.95 -2.38
N GLU A 5 10.27 -53.27 -2.37
CA GLU A 5 9.42 -54.14 -1.54
C GLU A 5 9.77 -54.02 -0.05
N GLU A 6 11.05 -53.90 0.31
CA GLU A 6 11.49 -53.65 1.69
C GLU A 6 10.97 -52.31 2.25
N VAL A 7 10.97 -51.25 1.43
CA VAL A 7 10.47 -49.92 1.83
C VAL A 7 8.95 -49.92 1.99
N LYS A 8 8.24 -50.71 1.18
CA LYS A 8 6.78 -50.86 1.27
C LYS A 8 6.37 -51.63 2.54
N LEU A 9 7.11 -52.67 2.90
CA LEU A 9 6.93 -53.47 4.12
C LEU A 9 7.19 -52.66 5.41
N GLU A 10 8.19 -51.78 5.41
CA GLU A 10 8.46 -50.87 6.54
C GLU A 10 7.42 -49.74 6.67
N PHE A 11 6.80 -49.33 5.55
CA PHE A 11 5.73 -48.34 5.53
C PHE A 11 4.41 -48.87 6.15
N GLU A 12 4.06 -50.13 5.87
CA GLU A 12 2.87 -50.80 6.43
C GLU A 12 3.03 -51.15 7.93
N LYS A 13 4.26 -51.38 8.41
CA LYS A 13 4.55 -51.68 9.82
C LYS A 13 4.67 -50.46 10.73
N GLY A 14 4.48 -49.25 10.20
CA GLY A 14 4.40 -48.02 11.00
C GLY A 14 5.71 -47.56 11.66
N ARG A 15 6.87 -48.05 11.22
CA ARG A 15 8.18 -47.74 11.85
C ARG A 15 8.92 -46.54 11.27
N ILE A 16 8.30 -45.77 10.36
CA ILE A 16 8.94 -44.64 9.67
C ILE A 16 8.39 -43.31 10.20
N SER A 17 9.29 -42.46 10.72
CA SER A 17 9.03 -41.09 11.19
C SER A 17 8.34 -40.21 10.12
N PHE A 18 7.51 -39.27 10.57
CA PHE A 18 6.75 -38.33 9.73
C PHE A 18 7.63 -37.58 8.71
N TYR A 19 8.88 -37.27 9.06
CA TYR A 19 9.82 -36.55 8.19
C TYR A 19 10.30 -37.39 6.98
N SER A 20 10.47 -38.70 7.14
CA SER A 20 10.91 -39.58 6.04
C SER A 20 9.77 -39.95 5.07
N ARG A 21 8.50 -39.80 5.49
CA ARG A 21 7.33 -39.98 4.59
C ARG A 21 7.22 -38.89 3.53
N VAL A 22 7.62 -37.66 3.85
CA VAL A 22 7.54 -36.51 2.92
C VAL A 22 8.59 -36.64 1.81
N SER A 23 9.83 -36.98 2.15
CA SER A 23 10.93 -37.05 1.17
C SER A 23 10.78 -38.15 0.12
N ILE A 24 10.18 -39.29 0.46
CA ILE A 24 9.95 -40.39 -0.49
C ILE A 24 8.84 -40.03 -1.50
N SER A 25 7.82 -39.27 -1.07
CA SER A 25 6.74 -38.81 -1.96
C SER A 25 7.25 -37.83 -3.03
N TYR A 26 8.21 -36.97 -2.68
CA TYR A 26 8.87 -36.06 -3.63
C TYR A 26 9.73 -36.79 -4.68
N ALA A 27 10.42 -37.87 -4.29
CA ALA A 27 11.27 -38.65 -5.20
C ALA A 27 10.44 -39.41 -6.26
N VAL A 28 9.27 -39.95 -5.87
CA VAL A 28 8.38 -40.66 -6.79
C VAL A 28 7.67 -39.71 -7.76
N PHE A 29 7.33 -38.48 -7.33
CA PHE A 29 6.69 -37.48 -8.18
C PHE A 29 7.65 -36.82 -9.19
N GLY A 30 8.94 -36.76 -8.87
CA GLY A 30 9.98 -36.18 -9.73
C GLY A 30 10.25 -36.98 -11.01
N MET A 31 10.12 -38.31 -10.98
CA MET A 31 10.39 -39.16 -12.15
C MET A 31 9.22 -39.26 -13.15
N ALA A 32 8.01 -38.85 -12.77
CA ALA A 32 6.82 -38.92 -13.65
C ALA A 32 6.67 -37.73 -14.60
N LYS A 33 7.49 -36.68 -14.47
CA LYS A 33 7.38 -35.43 -15.27
C LYS A 33 8.08 -35.47 -16.63
N THR A 34 8.82 -36.54 -16.95
CA THR A 34 9.74 -36.56 -18.10
C THR A 34 9.14 -37.07 -19.41
N THR A 35 7.85 -37.40 -19.49
CA THR A 35 7.32 -38.14 -20.66
C THR A 35 6.15 -37.52 -21.43
N LEU A 36 5.75 -36.27 -21.20
CA LEU A 36 4.65 -35.67 -21.97
C LEU A 36 4.92 -34.20 -22.30
N LYS A 37 5.58 -33.96 -23.45
CA LYS A 37 5.47 -32.69 -24.18
C LYS A 37 5.80 -32.89 -25.65
N ASP A 38 4.78 -33.22 -26.43
CA ASP A 38 4.80 -32.94 -27.86
C ASP A 38 3.40 -32.53 -28.33
N LYS A 39 3.31 -31.30 -28.87
CA LYS A 39 2.52 -30.87 -30.05
C LYS A 39 2.10 -29.40 -30.03
N THR A 40 2.37 -28.79 -31.20
CA THR A 40 1.85 -27.56 -31.83
C THR A 40 2.22 -26.19 -31.22
N LYS A 41 3.35 -25.63 -31.70
CA LYS A 41 3.68 -24.20 -31.67
C LYS A 41 3.24 -23.54 -32.98
N SER A 42 2.45 -22.47 -32.90
CA SER A 42 2.37 -21.46 -33.97
C SER A 42 3.63 -20.59 -33.95
N GLU A 43 4.09 -20.15 -35.12
CA GLU A 43 5.30 -19.36 -35.30
C GLU A 43 5.24 -18.02 -34.55
N ARG A 44 5.90 -17.95 -33.38
CA ARG A 44 6.28 -16.70 -32.73
C ARG A 44 7.60 -16.23 -33.36
N LYS A 45 7.67 -15.00 -33.86
CA LYS A 45 8.94 -14.32 -34.16
C LYS A 45 9.82 -14.41 -32.91
N LYS A 46 11.03 -14.95 -33.04
CA LYS A 46 11.98 -15.16 -31.94
C LYS A 46 12.35 -13.81 -31.33
N ASN A 47 12.08 -13.65 -30.02
CA ASN A 47 12.68 -12.58 -29.21
C ASN A 47 14.20 -12.70 -29.28
N VAL A 48 14.88 -11.59 -29.59
CA VAL A 48 16.34 -11.49 -29.47
C VAL A 48 16.66 -11.41 -27.97
N PRO A 49 17.57 -12.25 -27.44
CA PRO A 49 17.93 -12.20 -26.03
C PRO A 49 18.41 -10.79 -25.64
N GLY A 50 17.69 -10.16 -24.72
CA GLY A 50 18.01 -8.84 -24.19
C GLY A 50 17.19 -7.68 -24.75
N SER A 51 16.39 -7.82 -25.81
CA SER A 51 15.46 -6.74 -26.22
C SER A 51 14.25 -6.66 -25.27
N GLU A 52 13.80 -5.44 -24.94
CA GLU A 52 12.57 -5.23 -24.17
C GLU A 52 11.39 -5.94 -24.87
N PRO A 53 10.45 -6.57 -24.14
CA PRO A 53 9.40 -7.35 -24.76
C PRO A 53 8.38 -6.45 -25.48
N ILE A 54 8.17 -6.72 -26.77
CA ILE A 54 7.27 -5.94 -27.64
C ILE A 54 6.25 -6.88 -28.28
N GLU A 55 4.98 -6.50 -28.24
CA GLU A 55 3.88 -7.22 -28.89
C GLU A 55 3.14 -6.27 -29.83
N THR A 56 2.95 -6.69 -31.09
CA THR A 56 2.19 -5.94 -32.10
C THR A 56 1.03 -6.78 -32.63
N PHE A 57 -0.17 -6.23 -32.62
CA PHE A 57 -1.39 -6.90 -33.09
C PHE A 57 -2.39 -5.91 -33.68
N LYS A 58 -3.44 -6.43 -34.31
CA LYS A 58 -4.53 -5.62 -34.87
C LYS A 58 -5.79 -5.71 -34.01
N LEU A 59 -6.41 -4.57 -33.74
CA LEU A 59 -7.77 -4.44 -33.20
C LEU A 59 -8.64 -3.75 -34.24
N GLY A 60 -9.45 -4.52 -34.96
CA GLY A 60 -10.19 -4.02 -36.12
C GLY A 60 -9.23 -3.50 -37.20
N LYS A 61 -9.30 -2.21 -37.51
CA LYS A 61 -8.43 -1.54 -38.51
C LYS A 61 -7.15 -0.93 -37.90
N THR A 62 -7.02 -0.98 -36.58
CA THR A 62 -5.99 -0.29 -35.83
C THR A 62 -4.83 -1.22 -35.52
N THR A 63 -3.60 -0.78 -35.77
CA THR A 63 -2.39 -1.47 -35.32
C THR A 63 -2.03 -1.00 -33.92
N VAL A 64 -1.89 -1.93 -33.00
CA VAL A 64 -1.50 -1.67 -31.61
C VAL A 64 -0.13 -2.30 -31.36
N THR A 65 0.82 -1.48 -30.90
CA THR A 65 2.14 -1.92 -30.44
C THR A 65 2.22 -1.68 -28.93
N ILE A 66 2.56 -2.69 -28.15
CA ILE A 66 2.75 -2.59 -26.70
C ILE A 66 4.21 -2.90 -26.38
N LEU A 67 4.89 -1.97 -25.72
CA LEU A 67 6.23 -2.14 -25.16
C LEU A 67 6.12 -2.39 -23.66
N GLY A 68 6.61 -3.56 -23.21
CA GLY A 68 6.86 -3.84 -21.82
C GLY A 68 8.20 -3.24 -21.39
N THR A 69 8.20 -2.40 -20.35
CA THR A 69 9.40 -1.70 -19.85
C THR A 69 9.78 -2.21 -18.47
N ALA A 70 11.08 -2.29 -18.21
CA ALA A 70 11.60 -2.26 -16.85
C ALA A 70 11.75 -0.80 -16.42
N HIS A 71 10.99 -0.36 -15.40
CA HIS A 71 10.82 1.06 -14.97
C HIS A 71 12.10 1.81 -14.51
N ILE A 72 13.29 1.23 -14.71
CA ILE A 72 14.59 1.78 -14.32
C ILE A 72 15.65 1.43 -15.40
N SER A 73 15.23 1.24 -16.65
CA SER A 73 16.09 0.77 -17.74
C SER A 73 16.33 1.88 -18.76
N GLN A 74 17.58 2.27 -18.97
CA GLN A 74 17.93 3.19 -20.07
C GLN A 74 17.51 2.60 -21.42
N LYS A 75 17.55 1.27 -21.52
CA LYS A 75 17.15 0.55 -22.71
C LYS A 75 15.67 0.74 -23.00
N SER A 76 14.81 0.66 -21.98
CA SER A 76 13.38 0.97 -22.09
C SER A 76 13.16 2.39 -22.62
N ILE A 77 13.89 3.38 -22.10
CA ILE A 77 13.79 4.79 -22.53
C ILE A 77 14.18 4.94 -24.01
N ASN A 78 15.31 4.34 -24.41
CA ASN A 78 15.79 4.40 -25.78
C ASN A 78 14.82 3.72 -26.75
N GLU A 79 14.22 2.60 -26.35
CA GLU A 79 13.27 1.85 -27.17
C GLU A 79 11.94 2.60 -27.34
N VAL A 80 11.43 3.25 -26.29
CA VAL A 80 10.30 4.18 -26.37
C VAL A 80 10.57 5.26 -27.41
N GLN A 81 11.73 5.91 -27.33
CA GLN A 81 12.11 6.98 -28.25
C GLN A 81 12.22 6.47 -29.70
N ARG A 82 12.83 5.30 -29.90
CA ARG A 82 12.99 4.65 -31.20
C ARG A 82 11.63 4.38 -31.86
N ILE A 83 10.73 3.70 -31.15
CA ILE A 83 9.41 3.31 -31.67
C ILE A 83 8.56 4.54 -32.01
N ILE A 84 8.52 5.55 -31.14
CA ILE A 84 7.71 6.76 -31.40
C ILE A 84 8.20 7.49 -32.65
N ARG A 85 9.52 7.60 -32.84
CA ARG A 85 10.12 8.29 -34.00
C ARG A 85 9.93 7.53 -35.31
N GLU A 86 10.06 6.22 -35.27
CA GLU A 86 9.94 5.35 -36.45
C GLU A 86 8.47 5.09 -36.84
N GLU A 87 7.63 4.69 -35.88
CA GLU A 87 6.26 4.26 -36.16
C GLU A 87 5.28 5.43 -36.29
N LYS A 88 5.59 6.57 -35.65
CA LYS A 88 4.76 7.78 -35.57
C LYS A 88 3.29 7.45 -35.25
N PRO A 89 3.02 6.94 -34.03
CA PRO A 89 1.67 6.57 -33.63
C PRO A 89 0.75 7.79 -33.53
N ASP A 90 -0.56 7.59 -33.76
CA ASP A 90 -1.58 8.63 -33.58
C ASP A 90 -1.89 8.85 -32.08
N THR A 91 -1.77 7.78 -31.30
CA THR A 91 -2.07 7.75 -29.86
C THR A 91 -0.95 7.06 -29.10
N VAL A 92 -0.46 7.71 -28.04
CA VAL A 92 0.50 7.13 -27.08
C VAL A 92 -0.20 6.90 -25.74
N CYS A 93 -0.30 5.64 -25.36
CA CYS A 93 -0.86 5.20 -24.09
C CYS A 93 0.26 4.98 -23.06
N VAL A 94 0.07 5.47 -21.83
CA VAL A 94 1.03 5.27 -20.73
C VAL A 94 0.35 4.64 -19.52
N GLU A 95 1.02 3.69 -18.86
CA GLU A 95 0.56 3.02 -17.62
C GLU A 95 0.60 3.94 -16.39
N LEU A 96 -0.01 5.12 -16.54
CA LEU A 96 -0.22 6.10 -15.50
C LEU A 96 -1.72 6.40 -15.44
N CYS A 97 -2.21 6.66 -14.24
CA CYS A 97 -3.48 7.36 -14.07
C CYS A 97 -3.27 8.86 -14.23
N ASN A 98 -4.34 9.62 -14.49
CA ASN A 98 -4.29 11.08 -14.66
C ASN A 98 -3.48 11.78 -13.57
N SER A 99 -3.66 11.26 -12.36
CA SER A 99 -3.10 11.75 -11.13
C SER A 99 -1.57 11.57 -11.10
N ARG A 100 -1.05 10.37 -11.43
CA ARG A 100 0.40 10.10 -11.56
C ARG A 100 1.02 10.78 -12.78
N MET A 101 0.29 10.92 -13.88
CA MET A 101 0.78 11.62 -15.07
C MET A 101 1.17 13.07 -14.74
N ARG A 102 0.35 13.77 -13.94
CA ARG A 102 0.67 15.10 -13.42
C ARG A 102 1.91 15.11 -12.52
N SER A 103 2.08 14.12 -11.62
CA SER A 103 3.28 14.01 -10.78
C SER A 103 4.55 13.93 -11.60
N VAL A 104 4.53 13.12 -12.66
CA VAL A 104 5.72 12.83 -13.48
C VAL A 104 6.13 14.09 -14.26
N GLN A 105 5.18 14.96 -14.62
CA GLN A 105 5.43 16.21 -15.33
C GLN A 105 5.89 17.36 -14.41
N ASP A 106 5.45 17.42 -13.14
CA ASP A 106 5.71 18.55 -12.22
C ASP A 106 6.31 18.13 -10.86
N SER A 107 7.54 17.60 -10.88
CA SER A 107 8.20 17.05 -9.69
C SER A 107 8.75 18.08 -8.69
N GLU A 108 9.11 19.30 -9.13
CA GLU A 108 9.74 20.32 -8.29
C GLU A 108 8.73 21.13 -7.46
N HIS A 109 7.57 21.48 -8.05
CA HIS A 109 6.51 22.18 -7.34
C HIS A 109 5.92 21.32 -6.21
N TRP A 110 5.94 20.00 -6.39
CA TRP A 110 5.36 19.01 -5.49
C TRP A 110 6.02 18.95 -4.11
N ASN A 111 7.35 18.91 -4.04
CA ASN A 111 8.09 18.66 -2.79
C ASN A 111 7.87 19.74 -1.72
N LYS A 112 7.44 20.94 -2.14
CA LYS A 112 7.20 22.10 -1.27
C LYS A 112 5.72 22.29 -0.91
N LEU A 113 4.83 21.40 -1.36
CA LEU A 113 3.41 21.52 -1.05
C LEU A 113 3.12 21.19 0.42
N ASP A 114 2.22 22.00 0.99
CA ASP A 114 1.62 21.75 2.29
C ASP A 114 0.71 20.53 2.20
N ILE A 115 0.90 19.56 3.09
CA ILE A 115 0.11 18.33 3.19
C ILE A 115 -1.39 18.64 3.35
N PHE A 116 -1.78 19.72 4.04
CA PHE A 116 -3.19 20.11 4.13
C PHE A 116 -3.78 20.49 2.78
N LYS A 117 -2.99 21.16 1.93
CA LYS A 117 -3.38 21.47 0.56
C LYS A 117 -3.53 20.19 -0.26
N VAL A 118 -2.62 19.24 -0.06
CA VAL A 118 -2.70 17.90 -0.67
C VAL A 118 -3.99 17.17 -0.27
N PHE A 119 -4.34 17.16 1.02
CA PHE A 119 -5.58 16.55 1.51
C PHE A 119 -6.82 17.27 0.97
N LYS A 120 -6.86 18.60 1.04
CA LYS A 120 -7.99 19.44 0.60
C LYS A 120 -8.25 19.28 -0.90
N GLU A 121 -7.19 19.24 -1.71
CA GLU A 121 -7.27 19.09 -3.16
C GLU A 121 -7.40 17.61 -3.60
N ARG A 122 -7.54 16.67 -2.65
CA ARG A 122 -7.63 15.23 -2.89
C ARG A 122 -6.43 14.67 -3.68
N LYS A 123 -5.26 15.30 -3.51
CA LYS A 123 -4.00 14.99 -4.19
C LYS A 123 -3.13 13.95 -3.48
N MET A 124 -3.71 13.13 -2.60
CA MET A 124 -2.97 12.14 -1.79
C MET A 124 -2.17 11.13 -2.60
N TYR A 125 -2.59 10.86 -3.84
CA TYR A 125 -1.86 10.02 -4.77
C TYR A 125 -0.50 10.62 -5.17
N LEU A 126 -0.38 11.96 -5.23
CA LEU A 126 0.87 12.64 -5.55
C LEU A 126 1.90 12.36 -4.44
N LEU A 127 1.48 12.48 -3.18
CA LEU A 127 2.31 12.17 -2.01
C LEU A 127 2.75 10.72 -2.00
N LEU A 128 1.82 9.81 -2.24
CA LEU A 128 2.18 8.40 -2.30
C LEU A 128 3.15 8.11 -3.46
N SER A 129 2.95 8.74 -4.61
CA SER A 129 3.85 8.59 -5.76
C SER A 129 5.25 9.12 -5.48
N SER A 130 5.39 10.26 -4.80
CA SER A 130 6.70 10.81 -4.46
C SER A 130 7.39 9.99 -3.39
N LEU A 131 6.67 9.49 -2.38
CA LEU A 131 7.27 8.62 -1.36
C LEU A 131 7.76 7.29 -1.96
N ILE A 132 6.99 6.70 -2.85
CA ILE A 132 7.42 5.51 -3.60
C ILE A 132 8.65 5.86 -4.42
N LEU A 133 8.62 6.95 -5.20
CA LEU A 133 9.72 7.37 -6.05
C LEU A 133 11.01 7.63 -5.24
N SER A 134 10.91 8.37 -4.14
CA SER A 134 12.01 8.72 -3.23
C SER A 134 12.56 7.48 -2.53
N ALA A 135 11.72 6.53 -2.14
CA ALA A 135 12.16 5.23 -1.59
C ALA A 135 12.91 4.40 -2.65
N PHE A 136 12.43 4.36 -3.88
CA PHE A 136 13.12 3.68 -4.99
C PHE A 136 14.44 4.36 -5.33
N GLN A 137 14.48 5.70 -5.45
CA GLN A 137 15.70 6.47 -5.68
C GLN A 137 16.74 6.22 -4.58
N LYS A 138 16.32 6.15 -3.31
CA LYS A 138 17.21 5.85 -2.19
C LYS A 138 17.78 4.42 -2.26
N LYS A 139 16.98 3.45 -2.71
CA LYS A 139 17.36 2.03 -2.82
C LYS A 139 18.23 1.72 -4.04
N LEU A 140 18.09 2.47 -5.12
CA LEU A 140 18.81 2.28 -6.39
C LEU A 140 20.09 3.12 -6.51
N GLY A 141 20.38 3.96 -5.51
CA GLY A 141 21.50 4.89 -5.53
C GLY A 141 21.28 6.07 -6.50
N LYS A 142 22.28 6.95 -6.61
CA LYS A 142 22.28 8.12 -7.52
C LYS A 142 22.43 7.70 -9.00
N GLY A 143 21.65 6.75 -9.47
CA GLY A 143 21.51 6.50 -10.90
C GLY A 143 20.89 7.71 -11.59
N SER A 144 21.28 8.00 -12.83
CA SER A 144 20.75 9.11 -13.63
C SER A 144 19.28 8.91 -14.06
N ILE A 145 18.75 7.71 -13.89
CA ILE A 145 17.42 7.29 -14.36
C ILE A 145 16.48 7.19 -13.15
N ARG A 146 15.45 8.04 -13.15
CA ARG A 146 14.41 8.03 -12.14
C ARG A 146 13.30 7.06 -12.56
N PRO A 147 12.69 6.33 -11.60
CA PRO A 147 11.50 5.53 -11.91
C PRO A 147 10.42 6.37 -12.61
N GLY A 148 9.88 5.85 -13.72
CA GLY A 148 8.91 6.56 -14.54
C GLY A 148 9.50 7.46 -15.63
N ASP A 149 10.83 7.49 -15.79
CA ASP A 149 11.49 8.22 -16.88
C ASP A 149 11.08 7.67 -18.26
N GLU A 150 10.81 6.37 -18.39
CA GLU A 150 10.27 5.76 -19.60
C GLU A 150 8.89 6.31 -19.97
N MET A 151 8.02 6.52 -18.98
CA MET A 151 6.70 7.11 -19.18
C MET A 151 6.81 8.59 -19.53
N ARG A 152 7.73 9.33 -18.87
CA ARG A 152 8.00 10.73 -19.19
C ARG A 152 8.53 10.88 -20.62
N MET A 153 9.41 9.98 -21.05
CA MET A 153 9.92 9.94 -22.41
C MET A 153 8.79 9.69 -23.41
N ALA A 154 7.90 8.74 -23.12
CA ALA A 154 6.76 8.44 -23.98
C ALA A 154 5.82 9.64 -24.16
N ILE A 155 5.52 10.34 -23.06
CA ILE A 155 4.73 11.57 -23.07
C ILE A 155 5.43 12.64 -23.91
N GLY A 156 6.70 12.94 -23.60
CA GLY A 156 7.43 14.02 -24.26
C GLY A 156 7.68 13.79 -25.75
N GLU A 157 8.04 12.57 -26.18
CA GLU A 157 8.21 12.27 -27.61
C GLU A 157 6.87 12.18 -28.34
N GLY A 158 5.81 11.68 -27.68
CA GLY A 158 4.46 11.67 -28.24
C GLY A 158 3.92 13.08 -28.50
N GLU A 159 4.10 14.00 -27.55
CA GLU A 159 3.72 15.42 -27.69
C GLU A 159 4.47 16.09 -28.86
N LYS A 160 5.76 15.80 -29.04
CA LYS A 160 6.57 16.36 -30.15
C LYS A 160 6.05 15.97 -31.54
N ILE A 161 5.48 14.77 -31.68
CA ILE A 161 4.91 14.30 -32.96
C ILE A 161 3.41 14.62 -33.10
N GLY A 162 2.81 15.29 -32.11
CA GLY A 162 1.39 15.62 -32.10
C GLY A 162 0.47 14.43 -31.80
N ALA A 163 0.98 13.35 -31.20
CA ALA A 163 0.18 12.20 -30.81
C ALA A 163 -0.72 12.52 -29.61
N LYS A 164 -1.90 11.91 -29.55
CA LYS A 164 -2.79 11.98 -28.39
C LYS A 164 -2.20 11.18 -27.22
N ILE A 165 -1.91 11.83 -26.10
CA ILE A 165 -1.43 11.15 -24.89
C ILE A 165 -2.63 10.66 -24.06
N VAL A 166 -2.67 9.36 -23.76
CA VAL A 166 -3.78 8.73 -23.02
C VAL A 166 -3.26 8.00 -21.78
N PRO A 167 -3.61 8.45 -20.56
CA PRO A 167 -3.38 7.66 -19.36
C PRO A 167 -4.34 6.46 -19.35
N ILE A 168 -3.79 5.24 -19.27
CA ILE A 168 -4.59 4.00 -19.37
C ILE A 168 -4.80 3.27 -18.05
N ASP A 169 -4.29 3.80 -16.93
CA ASP A 169 -4.41 3.14 -15.63
C ASP A 169 -5.47 3.77 -14.72
N ARG A 170 -5.99 2.98 -13.79
CA ARG A 170 -6.94 3.41 -12.78
C ARG A 170 -6.24 4.23 -11.69
N GLU A 171 -7.01 5.06 -11.00
CA GLU A 171 -6.52 5.83 -9.86
C GLU A 171 -5.90 4.92 -8.79
N VAL A 172 -4.62 5.15 -8.46
CA VAL A 172 -3.88 4.35 -7.48
C VAL A 172 -4.59 4.29 -6.13
N SER A 173 -5.26 5.39 -5.75
CA SER A 173 -6.04 5.45 -4.51
C SER A 173 -7.24 4.49 -4.51
N THR A 174 -7.86 4.26 -5.67
CA THR A 174 -8.95 3.28 -5.84
C THR A 174 -8.39 1.87 -5.76
N THR A 175 -7.30 1.57 -6.49
CA THR A 175 -6.62 0.26 -6.45
C THR A 175 -6.27 -0.14 -5.01
N LEU A 176 -5.65 0.76 -4.26
CA LEU A 176 -5.22 0.50 -2.88
C LEU A 176 -6.40 0.31 -1.93
N LYS A 177 -7.47 1.11 -2.05
CA LYS A 177 -8.68 0.93 -1.23
C LYS A 177 -9.37 -0.39 -1.50
N ARG A 178 -9.46 -0.79 -2.77
CA ARG A 178 -10.03 -2.08 -3.17
C ARG A 178 -9.19 -3.23 -2.63
N ALA A 179 -7.87 -3.15 -2.78
CA ALA A 179 -6.96 -4.16 -2.24
C ALA A 179 -7.14 -4.26 -0.72
N TRP A 180 -7.19 -3.13 0.00
CA TRP A 180 -7.36 -3.10 1.45
C TRP A 180 -8.69 -3.71 1.92
N TRP A 181 -9.78 -3.44 1.20
CA TRP A 181 -11.10 -3.94 1.59
C TRP A 181 -11.34 -5.40 1.25
N ASN A 182 -10.69 -5.93 0.21
CA ASN A 182 -10.78 -7.34 -0.16
C ASN A 182 -9.95 -8.27 0.74
N ILE A 183 -9.22 -7.73 1.71
CA ILE A 183 -8.42 -8.48 2.68
C ILE A 183 -9.19 -8.67 4.00
N GLY A 184 -9.12 -9.88 4.57
CA GLY A 184 -9.66 -10.21 5.90
C GLY A 184 -8.92 -9.52 7.06
N ILE A 185 -9.57 -9.40 8.22
CA ILE A 185 -9.05 -8.63 9.38
C ILE A 185 -7.66 -9.13 9.85
N PHE A 186 -7.45 -10.44 9.93
CA PHE A 186 -6.17 -11.02 10.33
C PHE A 186 -5.03 -10.72 9.34
N SER A 187 -5.30 -10.78 8.05
CA SER A 187 -4.34 -10.43 7.01
C SER A 187 -4.01 -8.93 7.04
N ARG A 188 -4.97 -8.05 7.38
CA ARG A 188 -4.70 -6.61 7.61
C ARG A 188 -3.75 -6.39 8.78
N LEU A 189 -3.99 -7.05 9.91
CA LEU A 189 -3.11 -6.99 11.09
C LEU A 189 -1.70 -7.48 10.75
N PHE A 190 -1.60 -8.59 10.02
CA PHE A 190 -0.30 -9.13 9.59
C PHE A 190 0.43 -8.17 8.64
N LEU A 191 -0.23 -7.62 7.62
CA LEU A 191 0.38 -6.64 6.72
C LEU A 191 0.85 -5.38 7.46
N LEU A 192 0.05 -4.89 8.41
CA LEU A 192 0.47 -3.78 9.28
C LEU A 192 1.69 -4.15 10.10
N SER A 193 1.74 -5.36 10.68
CA SER A 193 2.93 -5.81 11.40
C SER A 193 4.15 -5.94 10.50
N ALA A 194 4.01 -6.49 9.29
CA ALA A 194 5.09 -6.63 8.32
C ALA A 194 5.61 -5.26 7.86
N LEU A 195 4.69 -4.31 7.59
CA LEU A 195 5.05 -2.94 7.25
C LEU A 195 5.79 -2.25 8.40
N LEU A 196 5.27 -2.35 9.62
CA LEU A 196 5.95 -1.79 10.81
C LEU A 196 7.33 -2.41 10.97
N THR A 197 7.46 -3.74 10.90
CA THR A 197 8.75 -4.43 10.95
C THR A 197 9.69 -3.95 9.85
N SER A 198 9.20 -3.73 8.62
CA SER A 198 10.03 -3.20 7.52
C SER A 198 10.55 -1.78 7.76
N LEU A 199 9.85 -0.97 8.57
CA LEU A 199 10.34 0.35 8.97
C LEU A 199 11.42 0.26 10.07
N PHE A 200 11.49 -0.85 10.80
CA PHE A 200 12.46 -1.09 11.87
C PHE A 200 13.63 -1.98 11.46
N VAL A 201 13.51 -2.72 10.34
CA VAL A 201 14.53 -3.64 9.83
C VAL A 201 15.12 -3.10 8.55
N LYS A 202 16.43 -2.82 8.55
CA LYS A 202 17.18 -2.45 7.36
C LYS A 202 17.57 -3.73 6.61
N GLU A 203 16.92 -3.99 5.47
CA GLU A 203 17.43 -4.97 4.50
C GLU A 203 18.41 -4.25 3.57
N ASP A 204 19.71 -4.51 3.73
CA ASP A 204 20.71 -4.13 2.74
C ASP A 204 20.53 -5.06 1.53
N ILE A 205 19.96 -4.53 0.46
CA ILE A 205 19.68 -5.29 -0.75
C ILE A 205 20.85 -5.06 -1.70
N SER A 206 21.69 -6.09 -1.88
CA SER A 206 22.82 -6.04 -2.79
C SER A 206 22.35 -5.89 -4.25
N GLU A 207 23.16 -5.23 -5.08
CA GLU A 207 22.88 -5.03 -6.51
C GLU A 207 22.66 -6.36 -7.25
N GLU A 208 23.39 -7.41 -6.86
CA GLU A 208 23.21 -8.77 -7.37
C GLU A 208 21.80 -9.33 -7.09
N LYS A 209 21.23 -9.03 -5.93
CA LYS A 209 19.86 -9.43 -5.57
C LYS A 209 18.80 -8.62 -6.32
N ILE A 210 19.11 -7.38 -6.70
CA ILE A 210 18.24 -6.56 -7.55
C ILE A 210 18.22 -7.11 -8.98
N GLU A 211 19.36 -7.52 -9.53
CA GLU A 211 19.44 -8.15 -10.86
C GLU A 211 18.76 -9.52 -10.89
N GLU A 212 18.92 -10.34 -9.85
CA GLU A 212 18.22 -11.62 -9.72
C GLU A 212 16.68 -11.44 -9.73
N MET A 213 16.19 -10.40 -9.05
CA MET A 213 14.77 -10.03 -9.03
C MET A 213 14.25 -9.48 -10.36
N LYS A 214 15.09 -9.08 -11.32
CA LYS A 214 14.65 -8.62 -12.66
C LYS A 214 14.34 -9.75 -13.61
N SER A 215 14.77 -10.98 -13.31
CA SER A 215 14.45 -12.11 -14.16
C SER A 215 12.95 -12.42 -14.13
N GLU A 216 12.34 -12.55 -15.31
CA GLU A 216 10.91 -12.90 -15.44
C GLU A 216 10.57 -14.20 -14.68
N ASP A 217 11.54 -15.12 -14.61
CA ASP A 217 11.39 -16.42 -13.95
C ASP A 217 11.39 -16.32 -12.41
N VAL A 218 12.21 -15.46 -11.79
CA VAL A 218 12.20 -15.26 -10.31
C VAL A 218 10.95 -14.51 -9.87
N LEU A 219 10.53 -13.49 -10.63
CA LEU A 219 9.28 -12.78 -10.32
C LEU A 219 8.08 -13.74 -10.42
N LYS A 220 8.02 -14.53 -11.47
CA LYS A 220 6.96 -15.53 -11.66
C LYS A 220 6.98 -16.61 -10.58
N ASP A 221 8.15 -17.07 -10.16
CA ASP A 221 8.30 -18.04 -9.07
C ASP A 221 7.82 -17.44 -7.73
N LEU A 222 8.23 -16.20 -7.41
CA LEU A 222 7.78 -15.47 -6.22
C LEU A 222 6.26 -15.26 -6.21
N PHE A 223 5.67 -14.90 -7.35
CA PHE A 223 4.22 -14.77 -7.51
C PHE A 223 3.48 -16.11 -7.48
N SER A 224 4.10 -17.20 -7.91
CA SER A 224 3.53 -18.55 -7.87
C SER A 224 3.57 -19.18 -6.48
N GLN A 225 4.53 -18.75 -5.66
CA GLN A 225 4.68 -19.16 -4.26
C GLN A 225 3.91 -18.27 -3.28
N LEU A 226 3.23 -17.20 -3.76
CA LEU A 226 2.41 -16.35 -2.91
C LEU A 226 1.38 -17.22 -2.16
N PRO A 227 1.42 -17.23 -0.82
CA PRO A 227 0.43 -17.97 -0.04
C PRO A 227 -1.00 -17.56 -0.44
N LYS A 228 -1.95 -18.50 -0.51
CA LYS A 228 -3.37 -18.27 -0.88
C LYS A 228 -4.01 -17.03 -0.22
N ARG A 229 -3.55 -16.65 0.98
CA ARG A 229 -4.00 -15.44 1.70
C ARG A 229 -3.71 -14.12 0.96
N TYR A 230 -2.75 -14.09 0.04
CA TYR A 230 -2.40 -12.93 -0.79
C TYR A 230 -3.07 -12.93 -2.16
N GLU A 231 -3.80 -13.99 -2.49
CA GLU A 231 -4.49 -14.12 -3.78
C GLU A 231 -5.52 -13.00 -3.96
N SER A 232 -6.24 -12.62 -2.90
CA SER A 232 -7.13 -11.44 -2.91
C SER A 232 -6.41 -10.12 -3.27
N ILE A 233 -5.15 -9.95 -2.86
CA ILE A 233 -4.35 -8.76 -3.15
C ILE A 233 -3.83 -8.81 -4.57
N LYS A 234 -3.27 -9.96 -4.96
CA LYS A 234 -2.79 -10.22 -6.32
C LYS A 234 -3.90 -9.95 -7.33
N ASN A 235 -5.09 -10.49 -7.09
CA ASN A 235 -6.24 -10.31 -7.97
C ASN A 235 -6.56 -8.83 -8.18
N VAL A 236 -6.49 -7.99 -7.15
CA VAL A 236 -6.79 -6.55 -7.28
C VAL A 236 -5.64 -5.77 -7.91
N ILE A 237 -4.40 -6.02 -7.48
CA ILE A 237 -3.23 -5.23 -7.90
C ILE A 237 -2.77 -5.62 -9.30
N ILE A 238 -2.92 -6.88 -9.68
CA ILE A 238 -2.47 -7.44 -10.97
C ILE A 238 -3.66 -7.76 -11.86
N ASP A 239 -4.47 -8.78 -11.57
CA ASP A 239 -5.44 -9.31 -12.55
C ASP A 239 -6.55 -8.30 -12.94
N GLU A 240 -7.13 -7.59 -11.96
CA GLU A 240 -8.07 -6.49 -12.21
C GLU A 240 -7.39 -5.34 -12.98
N ARG A 241 -6.10 -5.07 -12.68
CA ARG A 241 -5.33 -3.99 -13.30
C ARG A 241 -5.03 -4.33 -14.76
N ASP A 242 -4.63 -5.56 -15.06
CA ASP A 242 -4.40 -6.05 -16.42
C ASP A 242 -5.66 -5.94 -17.27
N SER A 243 -6.81 -6.34 -16.71
CA SER A 243 -8.11 -6.18 -17.37
C SER A 243 -8.45 -4.71 -17.63
N TYR A 244 -8.13 -3.81 -16.69
CA TYR A 244 -8.36 -2.37 -16.84
C TYR A 244 -7.47 -1.76 -17.94
N LEU A 245 -6.17 -2.05 -17.91
CA LEU A 245 -5.19 -1.60 -18.90
C LEU A 245 -5.57 -2.10 -20.31
N ALA A 246 -5.90 -3.38 -20.44
CA ALA A 246 -6.32 -3.99 -21.70
C ALA A 246 -7.57 -3.31 -22.29
N GLN A 247 -8.57 -3.05 -21.44
CA GLN A 247 -9.79 -2.36 -21.83
C GLN A 247 -9.50 -0.94 -22.32
N LYS A 248 -8.67 -0.18 -21.59
CA LYS A 248 -8.31 1.19 -21.94
C LYS A 248 -7.51 1.28 -23.24
N ILE A 249 -6.59 0.33 -23.47
CA ILE A 249 -5.87 0.22 -24.75
C ILE A 249 -6.84 -0.06 -25.90
N ARG A 250 -7.84 -0.94 -25.69
CA ARG A 250 -8.86 -1.22 -26.71
C ARG A 250 -9.75 -0.01 -26.99
N GLU A 251 -10.12 0.76 -25.98
CA GLU A 251 -10.84 2.02 -26.14
C GLU A 251 -10.03 3.03 -26.97
N SER A 252 -8.74 3.21 -26.66
CA SER A 252 -7.83 4.05 -27.45
C SER A 252 -7.69 3.60 -28.90
N ALA A 253 -7.78 2.28 -29.15
CA ALA A 253 -7.72 1.71 -30.49
C ALA A 253 -8.97 1.98 -31.34
N LYS A 254 -10.10 2.38 -30.75
CA LYS A 254 -11.32 2.76 -31.49
C LYS A 254 -11.15 4.10 -32.25
N GLU A 255 -10.26 4.97 -31.77
CA GLU A 255 -10.12 6.35 -32.27
C GLU A 255 -8.91 6.58 -33.20
N GLY A 256 -7.87 5.73 -33.12
CA GLY A 256 -6.61 5.90 -33.87
C GLY A 256 -6.36 4.81 -34.92
N LYS A 257 -5.41 5.02 -35.85
CA LYS A 257 -4.95 3.99 -36.80
C LYS A 257 -3.72 3.25 -36.28
N LYS A 258 -2.88 3.94 -35.51
CA LYS A 258 -1.70 3.41 -34.82
C LYS A 258 -1.72 3.83 -33.35
N VAL A 259 -1.75 2.84 -32.46
CA VAL A 259 -1.67 3.06 -31.01
C VAL A 259 -0.38 2.43 -30.49
N PHE A 260 0.39 3.21 -29.75
CA PHE A 260 1.56 2.71 -29.03
C PHE A 260 1.29 2.77 -27.53
N ALA A 261 1.49 1.67 -26.80
CA ALA A 261 1.30 1.61 -25.35
C ALA A 261 2.61 1.25 -24.63
N VAL A 262 2.96 2.03 -23.62
CA VAL A 262 4.11 1.80 -22.74
C VAL A 262 3.60 1.33 -21.39
N VAL A 263 3.95 0.10 -21.02
CA VAL A 263 3.49 -0.58 -19.80
C VAL A 263 4.67 -1.27 -19.10
N GLY A 264 4.57 -1.53 -17.81
CA GLY A 264 5.51 -2.36 -17.09
C GLY A 264 5.51 -3.79 -17.66
N ALA A 265 6.69 -4.38 -17.81
CA ALA A 265 6.84 -5.71 -18.42
C ALA A 265 6.00 -6.79 -17.74
N GLY A 266 5.79 -6.69 -16.42
CA GLY A 266 4.94 -7.62 -15.65
C GLY A 266 3.46 -7.63 -16.05
N HIS A 267 2.96 -6.56 -16.67
CA HIS A 267 1.56 -6.44 -17.10
C HIS A 267 1.34 -6.90 -18.56
N LEU A 268 2.41 -7.02 -19.36
CA LEU A 268 2.30 -7.28 -20.80
C LEU A 268 1.52 -8.57 -21.10
N GLN A 269 1.87 -9.68 -20.46
CA GLN A 269 1.21 -10.96 -20.72
C GLN A 269 -0.26 -10.96 -20.27
N GLY A 270 -0.57 -10.33 -19.14
CA GLY A 270 -1.94 -10.22 -18.63
C GLY A 270 -2.82 -9.34 -19.54
N ILE A 271 -2.27 -8.23 -20.04
CA ILE A 271 -2.93 -7.39 -21.04
C ILE A 271 -3.23 -8.20 -22.30
N MET A 272 -2.25 -8.94 -22.83
CA MET A 272 -2.44 -9.74 -24.04
C MET A 272 -3.54 -10.80 -23.91
N ASN A 273 -3.74 -11.33 -22.70
CA ASN A 273 -4.81 -12.30 -22.41
C ASN A 273 -6.21 -11.66 -22.40
N HIS A 274 -6.32 -10.34 -22.19
CA HIS A 274 -7.60 -9.64 -22.02
C HIS A 274 -7.93 -8.66 -23.15
N VAL A 275 -6.95 -8.18 -23.91
CA VAL A 275 -7.13 -7.09 -24.88
C VAL A 275 -8.07 -7.43 -26.04
N ARG A 276 -8.27 -8.73 -26.31
CA ARG A 276 -9.19 -9.22 -27.35
C ARG A 276 -10.65 -9.26 -26.92
N GLU A 277 -10.92 -9.25 -25.62
CA GLU A 277 -12.28 -9.40 -25.08
C GLU A 277 -12.79 -8.09 -24.50
N GLU A 278 -14.04 -7.72 -24.79
CA GLU A 278 -14.67 -6.56 -24.20
C GLU A 278 -15.15 -6.86 -22.78
N LYS A 279 -14.64 -6.08 -21.82
CA LYS A 279 -15.01 -6.19 -20.41
C LYS A 279 -15.57 -4.87 -19.90
N ASN A 280 -16.63 -4.95 -19.11
CA ASN A 280 -17.10 -3.80 -18.37
C ASN A 280 -16.18 -3.55 -17.17
N ILE A 281 -15.52 -2.39 -17.14
CA ILE A 281 -14.59 -1.99 -16.08
C ILE A 281 -15.19 -0.98 -15.09
N SER A 282 -16.44 -0.54 -15.28
CA SER A 282 -17.06 0.50 -14.44
C SER A 282 -17.12 0.12 -12.95
N ASP A 283 -17.34 -1.16 -12.66
CA ASP A 283 -17.38 -1.67 -11.29
C ASP A 283 -16.00 -1.67 -10.59
N LEU A 284 -14.92 -1.60 -11.36
CA LEU A 284 -13.55 -1.51 -10.85
C LEU A 284 -13.20 -0.11 -10.33
N ASP A 285 -13.98 0.91 -10.72
CA ASP A 285 -13.84 2.28 -10.24
C ASP A 285 -14.65 2.55 -8.96
N LEU A 286 -15.56 1.64 -8.59
CA LEU A 286 -16.43 1.77 -7.42
C LEU A 286 -15.83 1.18 -6.14
N LEU A 287 -16.19 1.81 -5.02
CA LEU A 287 -15.82 1.42 -3.66
C LEU A 287 -16.96 0.60 -3.01
N PRO A 288 -16.70 -0.53 -2.34
CA PRO A 288 -17.72 -1.30 -1.63
C PRO A 288 -18.44 -0.46 -0.56
N ARG A 289 -19.74 -0.68 -0.41
CA ARG A 289 -20.62 0.07 0.51
C ARG A 289 -20.38 -0.35 1.97
N LYS A 290 -20.40 0.62 2.89
CA LYS A 290 -20.31 0.38 4.34
C LYS A 290 -21.55 -0.39 4.85
N THR A 291 -21.37 -1.26 5.83
CA THR A 291 -22.46 -2.04 6.43
C THR A 291 -23.25 -1.21 7.47
N THR A 292 -24.45 -1.68 7.85
CA THR A 292 -25.27 -1.07 8.90
C THR A 292 -24.61 -1.18 10.28
N LEU A 293 -23.87 -2.27 10.55
CA LEU A 293 -23.11 -2.46 11.79
C LEU A 293 -22.00 -1.39 11.95
N ASP A 294 -21.40 -0.94 10.84
CA ASP A 294 -20.41 0.13 10.83
C ASP A 294 -20.98 1.49 11.30
N ARG A 295 -22.31 1.67 11.22
CA ARG A 295 -22.99 2.89 11.62
C ARG A 295 -23.19 3.00 13.14
N TRP A 296 -23.41 1.88 13.82
CA TRP A 296 -23.85 1.89 15.23
C TRP A 296 -22.76 1.57 16.24
N LYS A 297 -21.67 0.88 15.82
CA LYS A 297 -20.57 0.49 16.73
C LYS A 297 -19.88 1.66 17.44
N GLY A 298 -20.00 2.89 16.94
CA GLY A 298 -19.42 4.09 17.55
C GLY A 298 -20.08 4.53 18.86
N PHE A 299 -21.31 4.08 19.14
CA PHE A 299 -22.09 4.50 20.33
C PHE A 299 -21.98 3.56 21.53
N LEU A 300 -21.40 2.37 21.34
CA LEU A 300 -21.32 1.34 22.39
C LEU A 300 -20.46 1.81 23.58
N VAL A 301 -19.26 2.34 23.31
CA VAL A 301 -18.32 2.78 24.36
C VAL A 301 -18.86 4.00 25.14
N PRO A 302 -19.40 5.05 24.50
CA PRO A 302 -20.07 6.15 25.20
C PRO A 302 -21.22 5.67 26.10
N GLY A 303 -22.05 4.74 25.62
CA GLY A 303 -23.18 4.21 26.38
C GLY A 303 -22.75 3.46 27.64
N ILE A 304 -21.76 2.58 27.54
CA ILE A 304 -21.21 1.85 28.69
C ILE A 304 -20.62 2.83 29.71
N PHE A 305 -19.86 3.83 29.24
CA PHE A 305 -19.20 4.79 30.13
C PHE A 305 -20.21 5.70 30.83
N LEU A 306 -21.25 6.15 30.14
CA LEU A 306 -22.35 6.91 30.72
C LEU A 306 -23.09 6.08 31.80
N GLY A 307 -23.38 4.81 31.50
CA GLY A 307 -23.98 3.89 32.47
C GLY A 307 -23.14 3.74 33.74
N LEU A 308 -21.82 3.59 33.59
CA LEU A 308 -20.89 3.53 34.74
C LEU A 308 -20.93 4.78 35.61
N ILE A 309 -20.94 5.97 35.00
CA ILE A 309 -21.08 7.22 35.75
C ILE A 309 -22.40 7.23 36.54
N LEU A 310 -23.52 6.92 35.87
CA LEU A 310 -24.84 6.91 36.52
C LEU A 310 -24.90 5.93 37.69
N THR A 311 -24.28 4.75 37.58
CA THR A 311 -24.18 3.77 38.67
C THR A 311 -23.43 4.34 39.88
N VAL A 312 -22.30 5.02 39.69
CA VAL A 312 -21.56 5.64 40.81
C VAL A 312 -22.39 6.72 41.48
N PHE A 313 -23.10 7.54 40.71
CA PHE A 313 -23.98 8.57 41.27
C PHE A 313 -25.17 7.96 42.05
N TYR A 314 -25.72 6.86 41.55
CA TYR A 314 -26.87 6.20 42.17
C TYR A 314 -26.50 5.50 43.47
N PHE A 315 -25.43 4.69 43.48
CA PHE A 315 -25.03 3.91 44.65
C PHE A 315 -24.10 4.66 45.61
N GLY A 316 -23.17 5.48 45.09
CA GLY A 316 -22.20 6.23 45.89
C GLY A 316 -22.63 7.65 46.26
N GLY A 317 -23.74 8.13 45.72
CA GLY A 317 -24.25 9.47 45.96
C GLY A 317 -23.46 10.58 45.25
N LYS A 318 -23.92 11.83 45.42
CA LYS A 318 -23.43 13.00 44.67
C LYS A 318 -21.94 13.28 44.88
N GLN A 319 -21.45 13.14 46.12
CA GLN A 319 -20.05 13.46 46.45
C GLN A 319 -19.08 12.50 45.76
N GLN A 320 -19.33 11.19 45.84
CA GLN A 320 -18.49 10.18 45.20
C GLN A 320 -18.56 10.26 43.67
N GLY A 321 -19.74 10.56 43.11
CA GLY A 321 -19.90 10.80 41.68
C GLY A 321 -19.08 12.01 41.18
N GLN A 322 -19.09 13.12 41.93
CA GLN A 322 -18.29 14.31 41.60
C GLN A 322 -16.78 14.04 41.70
N GLU A 323 -16.34 13.36 42.75
CA GLU A 323 -14.94 12.97 42.92
C GLU A 323 -14.47 12.05 41.78
N PHE A 324 -15.31 11.09 41.37
CA PHE A 324 -15.03 10.22 40.24
C PHE A 324 -14.84 11.02 38.94
N ILE A 325 -15.73 11.95 38.62
CA ILE A 325 -15.62 12.79 37.42
C ILE A 325 -14.34 13.63 37.47
N LEU A 326 -14.04 14.27 38.61
CA LEU A 326 -12.87 15.12 38.75
C LEU A 326 -11.58 14.30 38.58
N ARG A 327 -11.48 13.15 39.25
CA ARG A 327 -10.34 12.23 39.11
C ARG A 327 -10.19 11.73 37.68
N TRP A 328 -11.30 11.40 37.02
CA TRP A 328 -11.30 10.99 35.63
C TRP A 328 -10.72 12.07 34.71
N ILE A 329 -11.16 13.32 34.86
CA ILE A 329 -10.64 14.45 34.09
C ILE A 329 -9.15 14.66 34.36
N LEU A 330 -8.76 14.74 35.63
CA LEU A 330 -7.38 15.06 36.02
C LEU A 330 -6.39 13.97 35.65
N VAL A 331 -6.70 12.69 35.91
CA VAL A 331 -5.81 11.57 35.61
C VAL A 331 -5.66 11.39 34.11
N LYS A 332 -6.76 11.36 33.35
CA LYS A 332 -6.69 11.19 31.89
C LYS A 332 -6.10 12.40 31.20
N GLY A 333 -6.59 13.59 31.54
CA GLY A 333 -6.11 14.86 30.99
C GLY A 333 -4.64 15.07 31.32
N GLY A 334 -4.24 14.87 32.57
CA GLY A 334 -2.86 15.05 33.03
C GLY A 334 -1.89 14.11 32.33
N LEU A 335 -2.20 12.81 32.22
CA LEU A 335 -1.34 11.86 31.52
C LEU A 335 -1.29 12.11 30.01
N ALA A 336 -2.38 12.57 29.40
CA ALA A 336 -2.38 12.97 28.00
C ALA A 336 -1.52 14.23 27.76
N ALA A 337 -1.62 15.23 28.65
CA ALA A 337 -0.78 16.42 28.62
C ALA A 337 0.70 16.08 28.83
N LEU A 338 1.01 15.16 29.75
CA LEU A 338 2.37 14.66 29.94
C LEU A 338 2.91 14.03 28.65
N GLY A 339 2.13 13.20 27.96
CA GLY A 339 2.50 12.66 26.65
C GLY A 339 2.75 13.74 25.59
N ALA A 340 1.98 14.82 25.61
CA ALA A 340 2.17 15.96 24.71
C ALA A 340 3.45 16.75 25.05
N ILE A 341 3.78 16.88 26.33
CA ILE A 341 5.03 17.51 26.78
C ILE A 341 6.25 16.69 26.36
N VAL A 342 6.20 15.36 26.55
CA VAL A 342 7.29 14.45 26.15
C VAL A 342 7.54 14.48 24.63
N SER A 343 6.50 14.72 23.83
CA SER A 343 6.65 14.92 22.37
C SER A 343 7.18 16.31 21.98
N LEU A 344 7.45 17.20 22.94
CA LEU A 344 7.79 18.62 22.72
C LEU A 344 6.76 19.33 21.82
N ALA A 345 5.48 19.00 22.05
CA ALA A 345 4.36 19.65 21.39
C ALA A 345 4.32 21.14 21.73
N HIS A 346 3.68 21.93 20.86
CA HIS A 346 3.39 23.31 21.17
C HIS A 346 2.51 23.41 22.44
N PRO A 347 2.68 24.43 23.31
CA PRO A 347 1.88 24.58 24.53
C PRO A 347 0.37 24.50 24.29
N LEU A 348 -0.11 25.04 23.17
CA LEU A 348 -1.51 24.93 22.77
C LEU A 348 -1.95 23.47 22.54
N SER A 349 -1.12 22.66 21.88
CA SER A 349 -1.37 21.24 21.65
C SER A 349 -1.43 20.45 22.96
N VAL A 350 -0.62 20.83 23.97
CA VAL A 350 -0.65 20.24 25.33
C VAL A 350 -1.97 20.53 26.03
N VAL A 351 -2.41 21.79 26.02
CA VAL A 351 -3.69 22.20 26.62
C VAL A 351 -4.87 21.49 25.95
N LEU A 352 -4.86 21.41 24.62
CA LEU A 352 -5.90 20.71 23.87
C LEU A 352 -5.90 19.20 24.15
N ALA A 353 -4.73 18.56 24.31
CA ALA A 353 -4.63 17.16 24.69
C ALA A 353 -5.29 16.90 26.06
N PHE A 354 -5.06 17.78 27.03
CA PHE A 354 -5.65 17.69 28.38
C PHE A 354 -7.18 17.66 28.32
N PHE A 355 -7.79 18.62 27.63
CA PHE A 355 -9.26 18.73 27.57
C PHE A 355 -9.91 17.70 26.65
N ALA A 356 -9.21 17.22 25.62
CA ALA A 356 -9.75 16.20 24.71
C ALA A 356 -9.73 14.79 25.31
N ALA A 357 -8.82 14.48 26.24
CA ALA A 357 -8.67 13.12 26.79
C ALA A 357 -9.90 12.57 27.52
N PRO A 358 -10.63 13.35 28.33
CA PRO A 358 -11.88 12.91 28.95
C PRO A 358 -12.99 12.80 27.89
N ILE A 359 -13.12 13.80 27.01
CA ILE A 359 -14.20 13.84 26.00
C ILE A 359 -14.19 12.60 25.08
N GLY A 360 -13.00 12.03 24.81
CA GLY A 360 -12.85 10.88 23.93
C GLY A 360 -13.56 9.59 24.35
N ASN A 361 -14.01 9.46 25.60
CA ASN A 361 -14.86 8.32 26.00
C ASN A 361 -16.28 8.44 25.45
N PHE A 362 -16.76 9.68 25.23
CA PHE A 362 -18.10 9.97 24.72
C PHE A 362 -18.13 10.18 23.20
N ASN A 363 -16.98 10.48 22.60
CA ASN A 363 -16.87 10.66 21.16
C ASN A 363 -15.64 9.92 20.62
N PRO A 364 -15.83 8.85 19.81
CA PRO A 364 -14.72 8.06 19.27
C PRO A 364 -13.81 8.86 18.32
N ILE A 365 -14.25 10.03 17.85
CA ILE A 365 -13.50 10.94 16.98
C ILE A 365 -12.60 11.88 17.80
N VAL A 366 -13.05 12.34 18.99
CA VAL A 366 -12.34 13.34 19.79
C VAL A 366 -11.34 12.66 20.70
N LYS A 367 -10.18 12.31 20.15
CA LYS A 367 -9.09 11.70 20.91
C LYS A 367 -7.98 12.72 21.18
N PRO A 368 -7.32 12.67 22.35
CA PRO A 368 -6.34 13.68 22.75
C PRO A 368 -5.18 13.80 21.76
N GLY A 369 -4.67 12.67 21.28
CA GLY A 369 -3.64 12.64 20.25
C GLY A 369 -4.10 13.24 18.92
N TRP A 370 -5.35 13.00 18.50
CA TRP A 370 -5.88 13.54 17.25
C TRP A 370 -6.02 15.07 17.31
N ILE A 371 -6.58 15.61 18.40
CA ILE A 371 -6.74 17.05 18.56
C ILE A 371 -5.38 17.74 18.70
N ALA A 372 -4.47 17.17 19.51
CA ALA A 372 -3.13 17.71 19.69
C ALA A 372 -2.34 17.70 18.37
N ALA A 373 -2.37 16.60 17.62
CA ALA A 373 -1.69 16.50 16.33
C ALA A 373 -2.30 17.41 15.27
N LEU A 374 -3.63 17.63 15.27
CA LEU A 374 -4.27 18.58 14.36
C LEU A 374 -3.83 20.02 14.65
N CYS A 375 -3.79 20.40 15.92
CA CYS A 375 -3.26 21.70 16.34
C CYS A 375 -1.78 21.84 15.98
N GLU A 376 -0.97 20.82 16.29
CA GLU A 376 0.46 20.80 16.01
C GLU A 376 0.73 20.94 14.51
N SER A 377 -0.04 20.24 13.68
CA SER A 377 0.11 20.31 12.22
C SER A 377 -0.32 21.66 11.64
N TRP A 378 -1.28 22.37 12.24
CA TRP A 378 -1.57 23.76 11.85
C TRP A 378 -0.48 24.75 12.24
N LEU A 379 0.13 24.58 13.41
CA LEU A 379 1.18 25.46 13.92
C LEU A 379 2.56 25.17 13.28
N ARG A 380 2.82 23.90 12.97
CA ARG A 380 4.07 23.39 12.38
C ARG A 380 3.71 22.52 11.18
N LYS A 381 3.43 23.19 10.07
CA LYS A 381 2.93 22.57 8.85
C LYS A 381 3.92 21.53 8.30
N PRO A 382 3.51 20.25 8.19
CA PRO A 382 4.36 19.25 7.57
C PRO A 382 4.39 19.44 6.05
N LEU A 383 5.58 19.34 5.47
CA LEU A 383 5.79 19.38 4.03
C LEU A 383 5.92 17.95 3.47
N VAL A 384 5.81 17.81 2.14
CA VAL A 384 6.07 16.54 1.44
C VAL A 384 7.50 16.06 1.72
N GLU A 385 8.48 16.96 1.68
CA GLU A 385 9.88 16.65 1.95
C GLU A 385 10.11 16.05 3.36
N ASP A 386 9.34 16.50 4.36
CA ASP A 386 9.42 15.91 5.71
C ASP A 386 9.03 14.42 5.69
N PHE A 387 8.08 14.01 4.85
CA PHE A 387 7.71 12.59 4.70
C PHE A 387 8.80 11.77 4.02
N GLU A 388 9.50 12.34 3.03
CA GLU A 388 10.56 11.65 2.30
C GLU A 388 11.80 11.41 3.16
N LYS A 389 12.06 12.30 4.11
CA LYS A 389 13.20 12.23 5.02
C LYS A 389 12.95 11.39 6.27
N ILE A 390 11.73 10.88 6.51
CA ILE A 390 11.39 10.14 7.74
C ILE A 390 12.40 9.05 8.06
N ALA A 391 12.76 8.22 7.07
CA ALA A 391 13.68 7.11 7.29
C ALA A 391 15.06 7.59 7.76
N GLN A 392 15.59 8.65 7.14
CA GLN A 392 16.90 9.22 7.50
C GLN A 392 16.85 9.93 8.86
N ASP A 393 15.79 10.70 9.10
CA ASP A 393 15.62 11.43 10.35
C ASP A 393 15.36 10.48 11.53
N SER A 394 14.74 9.33 11.31
CA SER A 394 14.52 8.31 12.34
C SER A 394 15.79 7.58 12.79
N GLU A 395 16.89 7.66 12.03
CA GLU A 395 18.18 7.05 12.40
C GLU A 395 18.83 7.75 13.60
N HIS A 396 18.49 9.02 13.82
CA HIS A 396 19.07 9.83 14.88
C HIS A 396 18.00 10.22 15.88
N TRP A 397 18.28 10.08 17.18
CA TRP A 397 17.32 10.44 18.23
C TRP A 397 16.83 11.89 18.07
N LYS A 398 17.70 12.83 17.66
CA LYS A 398 17.32 14.24 17.42
C LYS A 398 16.37 14.40 16.23
N GLY A 399 16.42 13.51 15.24
CA GLY A 399 15.59 13.61 14.04
C GLY A 399 14.11 13.37 14.30
N TYR A 400 13.77 12.59 15.34
CA TYR A 400 12.39 12.44 15.81
C TYR A 400 11.72 13.77 16.17
N TRP A 401 12.50 14.69 16.73
CA TRP A 401 12.00 16.02 17.04
C TRP A 401 12.30 17.03 15.94
N LYS A 402 13.28 16.85 15.05
CA LYS A 402 13.52 17.84 13.98
C LYS A 402 12.53 17.73 12.82
N ASN A 403 12.13 16.51 12.47
CA ASN A 403 11.20 16.26 11.39
C ASN A 403 9.75 16.56 11.83
N ASN A 404 9.05 17.44 11.11
CA ASN A 404 7.71 17.85 11.51
C ASN A 404 6.71 16.67 11.49
N VAL A 405 6.85 15.74 10.54
CA VAL A 405 5.95 14.59 10.42
C VAL A 405 6.16 13.62 11.56
N ILE A 406 7.41 13.28 11.90
CA ILE A 406 7.71 12.41 13.04
C ILE A 406 7.25 13.07 14.33
N ARG A 407 7.49 14.37 14.50
CA ARG A 407 7.02 15.10 15.68
C ARG A 407 5.50 15.08 15.79
N ILE A 408 4.76 15.38 14.73
CA ILE A 408 3.29 15.29 14.71
C ILE A 408 2.83 13.87 15.05
N PHE A 409 3.51 12.84 14.56
CA PHE A 409 3.23 11.45 14.92
C PHE A 409 3.46 11.16 16.42
N LEU A 410 4.50 11.73 17.03
CA LEU A 410 4.73 11.63 18.48
C LEU A 410 3.65 12.37 19.28
N VAL A 411 3.26 13.57 18.85
CA VAL A 411 2.14 14.35 19.43
C VAL A 411 0.80 13.64 19.25
N PHE A 412 0.68 12.80 18.22
CA PHE A 412 -0.46 11.92 18.02
C PHE A 412 -0.46 10.71 18.96
N MET A 413 0.68 10.04 19.11
CA MET A 413 0.80 8.78 19.84
C MET A 413 0.88 8.95 21.36
N LEU A 414 1.78 9.80 21.86
CA LEU A 414 2.10 9.87 23.28
C LEU A 414 0.93 10.36 24.15
N PRO A 415 0.16 11.39 23.76
CA PRO A 415 -1.06 11.76 24.50
C PRO A 415 -2.12 10.65 24.51
N GLN A 416 -2.20 9.86 23.44
CA GLN A 416 -3.13 8.73 23.35
C GLN A 416 -2.73 7.60 24.28
N ILE A 417 -1.42 7.30 24.39
CA ILE A 417 -0.88 6.34 25.35
C ILE A 417 -1.18 6.83 26.78
N GLY A 418 -0.87 8.10 27.08
CA GLY A 418 -1.14 8.69 28.39
C GLY A 418 -2.61 8.61 28.79
N SER A 419 -3.52 8.99 27.89
CA SER A 419 -4.97 8.85 28.11
C SER A 419 -5.42 7.40 28.28
N SER A 420 -4.81 6.45 27.56
CA SER A 420 -5.14 5.03 27.68
C SER A 420 -4.71 4.49 29.05
N ILE A 421 -3.50 4.80 29.50
CA ILE A 421 -3.02 4.50 30.87
C ILE A 421 -3.97 5.10 31.91
N GLY A 422 -4.37 6.36 31.73
CA GLY A 422 -5.34 7.03 32.60
C GLY A 422 -6.70 6.32 32.63
N THR A 423 -7.14 5.75 31.51
CA THR A 423 -8.38 4.95 31.45
C THR A 423 -8.25 3.70 32.33
N PHE A 424 -7.13 2.98 32.27
CA PHE A 424 -6.90 1.80 33.12
C PHE A 424 -6.87 2.16 34.61
N ILE A 425 -6.17 3.24 34.98
CA ILE A 425 -6.09 3.70 36.38
C ILE A 425 -7.49 4.05 36.90
N VAL A 426 -8.23 4.90 36.18
CA VAL A 426 -9.57 5.35 36.61
C VAL A 426 -10.55 4.17 36.65
N THR A 427 -10.46 3.25 35.70
CA THR A 427 -11.33 2.06 35.68
C THR A 427 -11.01 1.11 36.84
N ALA A 428 -9.72 0.90 37.17
CA ALA A 428 -9.33 0.07 38.31
C ALA A 428 -9.84 0.67 39.63
N ASP A 429 -9.72 2.00 39.79
CA ASP A 429 -10.25 2.70 40.95
C ASP A 429 -11.78 2.64 41.02
N LEU A 430 -12.46 2.77 39.87
CA LEU A 430 -13.92 2.62 39.77
C LEU A 430 -14.39 1.25 40.26
N PHE A 431 -13.70 0.18 39.87
CA PHE A 431 -14.02 -1.17 40.36
C PHE A 431 -13.79 -1.31 41.87
N ARG A 432 -12.80 -0.61 42.45
CA ARG A 432 -12.63 -0.60 43.91
C ARG A 432 -13.77 0.14 44.60
N VAL A 433 -14.17 1.30 44.07
CA VAL A 433 -15.30 2.08 44.61
C VAL A 433 -16.60 1.29 44.54
N LEU A 434 -16.90 0.67 43.40
CA LEU A 434 -18.09 -0.17 43.23
C LEU A 434 -18.09 -1.37 44.17
N LYS A 435 -16.94 -2.01 44.40
CA LYS A 435 -16.81 -3.10 45.39
C LYS A 435 -17.00 -2.65 46.84
N GLY A 436 -16.74 -1.38 47.15
CA GLY A 436 -16.98 -0.82 48.49
C GLY A 436 -18.42 -0.32 48.70
N LEU A 437 -19.20 -0.25 47.62
CA LEU A 437 -20.61 0.17 47.62
C LEU A 437 -21.60 -1.01 47.59
N MET A 438 -21.13 -2.19 47.14
CA MET A 438 -21.82 -3.48 47.25
C MET A 438 -21.46 -4.14 48.58
#